data_AF-A0A8B8IJI3-F1
#
_entry.id   AF-A0A8B8IJI3-F1
#
_cell.length_a   1.000
_cell.length_b   1.000
_cell.length_c   1.000
_cell.angle_alpha   90.00
_cell.angle_beta   90.00
_cell.angle_gamma   90.00
#
_symmetry.space_group_name_H-M   'P 1'
#
loop_
_entity.id
_entity.type
_entity.pdbx_description
1 polymer ?
#
loop_
_entity_poly.entity_id
_entity_poly.type
_entity_poly.pdbx_seq_one_letter_code
_entity_poly.pdbx_strand_id
1 'polypeptide(L)'
;MDSLEHEDLLIKLRAKLNEEKIKLWESPYISDGGEISEALKELANKYSTVLNVENDSVLQGLHELQIHSIERSKANEEFKETGCATLRLKVTMGGQKPETIKILKKLNIQGDELINSIAELLKVDKNRIKLIYNGKMITHSSSLETQGVKNGAQLLALVMTETLEQIQKEDKIYNEMKSTLDDATLLTDYVGDLADDEEYMKLEDQSGQTVELPPAEKRALLIGLALHERGRAAAQNHDYSLALVLLLEADRQLNECRSSLLNTVDNCAVLQLDIAWCYLCLQSLSSANDAATRLTRAEKAFRISYGEDHQRLIALKGTNANERVLFMRLYLLQGIVAYHQNKREEARALLAKAETELNYLKVDEAAVGALTELGWTDAQARRGLRAARGPERAH
;
A
#
# COMPACT_ATOMS: atom_id res chain seq x y z
N MET A 1 -7.39 -24.01 -13.25
CA MET A 1 -7.79 -22.63 -12.93
C MET A 1 -6.53 -21.84 -12.62
N ASP A 2 -6.35 -20.68 -13.25
CA ASP A 2 -5.24 -19.76 -12.93
C ASP A 2 -5.37 -19.26 -11.47
N SER A 3 -4.26 -18.86 -10.83
CA SER A 3 -4.25 -18.39 -9.44
C SER A 3 -5.20 -17.22 -9.21
N LEU A 4 -5.30 -16.30 -10.20
CA LEU A 4 -6.21 -15.15 -10.17
C LEU A 4 -7.67 -15.57 -10.31
N GLU A 5 -7.96 -16.54 -11.18
CA GLU A 5 -9.32 -17.07 -11.37
C GLU A 5 -9.81 -17.81 -10.12
N HIS A 6 -8.91 -18.52 -9.43
CA HIS A 6 -9.22 -19.20 -8.17
C HIS A 6 -9.51 -18.21 -7.06
N GLU A 7 -8.69 -17.17 -6.90
CA GLU A 7 -8.96 -16.09 -5.95
C GLU A 7 -10.29 -15.38 -6.24
N ASP A 8 -10.56 -15.11 -7.51
CA ASP A 8 -11.82 -14.51 -7.98
C ASP A 8 -13.04 -15.37 -7.59
N LEU A 9 -12.93 -16.69 -7.79
CA LEU A 9 -13.94 -17.64 -7.38
C LEU A 9 -14.17 -17.59 -5.87
N LEU A 10 -13.11 -17.64 -5.05
CA LEU A 10 -13.23 -17.57 -3.59
C LEU A 10 -13.91 -16.28 -3.12
N ILE A 11 -13.62 -15.14 -3.77
CA ILE A 11 -14.28 -13.86 -3.47
C ILE A 11 -15.79 -13.94 -3.75
N LYS A 12 -16.18 -14.48 -4.92
CA LYS A 12 -17.60 -14.66 -5.29
C LYS A 12 -18.32 -15.62 -4.34
N LEU A 13 -17.68 -16.74 -3.99
CA LEU A 13 -18.23 -17.72 -3.06
C LEU A 13 -18.45 -17.12 -1.66
N ARG A 14 -17.47 -16.39 -1.12
CA ARG A 14 -17.62 -15.69 0.17
C ARG A 14 -18.79 -14.71 0.15
N ALA A 15 -18.97 -13.97 -0.93
CA ALA A 15 -20.08 -13.03 -1.06
C ALA A 15 -21.44 -13.75 -1.06
N LYS A 16 -21.57 -14.86 -1.80
CA LYS A 16 -22.79 -15.67 -1.82
C LYS A 16 -23.10 -16.31 -0.47
N LEU A 17 -22.10 -16.87 0.20
CA LEU A 17 -22.24 -17.41 1.55
C LEU A 17 -22.71 -16.34 2.55
N ASN A 18 -22.17 -15.12 2.45
CA ASN A 18 -22.59 -14.01 3.31
C ASN A 18 -24.02 -13.53 3.00
N GLU A 19 -24.40 -13.45 1.72
CA GLU A 19 -25.75 -13.09 1.26
C GLU A 19 -26.79 -14.07 1.82
N GLU A 20 -26.51 -15.37 1.75
CA GLU A 20 -27.39 -16.44 2.23
C GLU A 20 -27.19 -16.78 3.71
N LYS A 21 -26.27 -16.08 4.40
CA LYS A 21 -25.89 -16.31 5.81
C LYS A 21 -25.50 -17.77 6.13
N ILE A 22 -24.87 -18.44 5.17
CA ILE A 22 -24.43 -19.83 5.30
C ILE A 22 -23.12 -19.89 6.08
N LYS A 23 -23.10 -20.75 7.10
CA LYS A 23 -21.90 -21.04 7.91
C LYS A 23 -21.40 -22.44 7.61
N LEU A 24 -20.28 -22.52 6.90
CA LEU A 24 -19.72 -23.80 6.46
C LEU A 24 -19.16 -24.67 7.59
N TRP A 25 -18.94 -24.10 8.77
CA TRP A 25 -18.40 -24.80 9.94
C TRP A 25 -19.49 -25.36 10.87
N GLU A 26 -20.77 -25.22 10.51
CA GLU A 26 -21.91 -25.76 11.26
C GLU A 26 -22.61 -26.87 10.44
N SER A 27 -23.42 -27.70 11.12
CA SER A 27 -24.30 -28.67 10.44
C SER A 27 -25.30 -27.95 9.54
N PRO A 28 -25.65 -28.47 8.35
CA PRO A 28 -25.32 -29.78 7.78
C PRO A 28 -24.04 -29.83 6.94
N TYR A 29 -23.26 -28.75 6.88
CA TYR A 29 -22.12 -28.66 5.98
C TYR A 29 -20.87 -29.38 6.50
N ILE A 30 -20.76 -29.56 7.82
CA ILE A 30 -19.69 -30.32 8.46
C ILE A 30 -20.09 -31.79 8.65
N SER A 31 -19.17 -32.72 8.39
CA SER A 31 -19.33 -34.15 8.66
C SER A 31 -18.34 -34.60 9.75
N ASP A 32 -18.73 -35.57 10.57
CA ASP A 32 -17.91 -36.07 11.69
C ASP A 32 -16.64 -36.83 11.21
N GLY A 33 -16.58 -37.22 9.93
CA GLY A 33 -15.50 -38.02 9.34
C GLY A 33 -14.46 -37.21 8.53
N GLY A 34 -14.60 -35.89 8.41
CA GLY A 34 -13.74 -35.08 7.55
C GLY A 34 -14.00 -35.27 6.05
N GLU A 35 -15.05 -36.02 5.69
CA GLU A 35 -15.52 -36.16 4.32
C GLU A 35 -16.35 -34.93 3.90
N ILE A 36 -16.34 -34.63 2.61
CA ILE A 36 -17.21 -33.60 2.03
C ILE A 36 -18.67 -34.02 2.20
N SER A 37 -19.42 -33.27 3.00
CA SER A 37 -20.85 -33.54 3.25
C SER A 37 -21.68 -33.42 1.97
N GLU A 38 -22.78 -34.17 1.90
CA GLU A 38 -23.70 -34.10 0.75
C GLU A 38 -24.31 -32.71 0.60
N ALA A 39 -24.59 -32.03 1.73
CA ALA A 39 -25.04 -30.65 1.74
C ALA A 39 -24.03 -29.67 1.12
N LEU A 40 -22.71 -29.91 1.28
CA LEU A 40 -21.69 -29.09 0.63
C LEU A 40 -21.66 -29.32 -0.89
N LYS A 41 -21.88 -30.56 -1.35
CA LYS A 41 -21.98 -30.88 -2.79
C LYS A 41 -23.22 -30.25 -3.42
N GLU A 42 -24.37 -30.33 -2.75
CA GLU A 42 -25.60 -29.66 -3.18
C GLU A 42 -25.40 -28.15 -3.28
N LEU A 43 -24.73 -27.54 -2.30
CA LEU A 43 -24.40 -26.11 -2.33
C LEU A 43 -23.46 -25.78 -3.50
N ALA A 44 -22.49 -26.64 -3.78
CA ALA A 44 -21.59 -26.48 -4.91
C ALA A 44 -22.34 -26.56 -6.25
N ASN A 45 -23.28 -27.48 -6.39
CA ASN A 45 -24.17 -27.57 -7.57
C ASN A 45 -24.97 -26.28 -7.76
N LYS A 46 -25.58 -25.79 -6.67
CA LYS A 46 -26.31 -24.52 -6.68
C LYS A 46 -25.43 -23.36 -7.15
N TYR A 47 -24.25 -23.18 -6.54
CA TYR A 47 -23.37 -22.05 -6.88
C TYR A 47 -22.68 -22.20 -8.24
N SER A 48 -22.42 -23.42 -8.70
CA SER A 48 -21.94 -23.71 -10.06
C SER A 48 -22.90 -23.16 -11.12
N THR A 49 -24.20 -23.41 -10.96
CA THR A 49 -25.22 -22.89 -11.90
C THR A 49 -25.34 -21.36 -11.84
N VAL A 50 -25.31 -20.78 -10.65
CA VAL A 50 -25.48 -19.33 -10.45
C VAL A 50 -24.27 -18.53 -10.93
N LEU A 51 -23.06 -19.04 -10.69
CA LEU A 51 -21.81 -18.37 -11.05
C LEU A 51 -21.32 -18.73 -12.45
N ASN A 52 -21.94 -19.73 -13.09
CA ASN A 52 -21.51 -20.30 -14.37
C ASN A 52 -20.04 -20.77 -14.33
N VAL A 53 -19.70 -21.52 -13.28
CA VAL A 53 -18.36 -22.09 -13.05
C VAL A 53 -18.48 -23.60 -12.87
N GLU A 54 -17.46 -24.36 -13.28
CA GLU A 54 -17.42 -25.81 -13.11
C GLU A 54 -17.66 -26.24 -11.65
N ASN A 55 -18.47 -27.29 -11.47
CA ASN A 55 -18.87 -27.77 -10.16
C ASN A 55 -17.68 -28.17 -9.27
N ASP A 56 -16.71 -28.88 -9.83
CA ASP A 56 -15.54 -29.35 -9.09
C ASP A 56 -14.71 -28.17 -8.55
N SER A 57 -14.54 -27.12 -9.36
CA SER A 57 -13.87 -25.89 -8.96
C SER A 57 -14.61 -25.19 -7.81
N VAL A 58 -15.95 -25.11 -7.90
CA VAL A 58 -16.79 -24.54 -6.83
C VAL A 58 -16.72 -25.37 -5.55
N LEU A 59 -16.78 -26.69 -5.67
CA LEU A 59 -16.73 -27.61 -4.54
C LEU A 59 -15.38 -27.51 -3.81
N GLN A 60 -14.28 -27.49 -4.57
CA GLN A 60 -12.94 -27.30 -4.02
C GLN A 60 -12.83 -25.95 -3.31
N GLY A 61 -13.33 -24.86 -3.93
CA GLY A 61 -13.33 -23.54 -3.31
C GLY A 61 -14.17 -23.47 -2.03
N LEU A 62 -15.37 -24.07 -2.02
CA LEU A 62 -16.21 -24.15 -0.82
C LEU A 62 -15.55 -24.98 0.29
N HIS A 63 -14.92 -26.10 -0.05
CA HIS A 63 -14.20 -26.93 0.91
C HIS A 63 -12.98 -26.18 1.50
N GLU A 64 -12.24 -25.43 0.69
CA GLU A 64 -11.16 -24.55 1.18
C GLU A 64 -11.69 -23.50 2.18
N LEU A 65 -12.79 -22.80 1.84
CA LEU A 65 -13.43 -21.84 2.74
C LEU A 65 -13.97 -22.48 4.02
N GLN A 66 -14.44 -23.71 3.94
CA GLN A 66 -14.88 -24.51 5.08
C GLN A 66 -13.71 -24.81 6.01
N ILE A 67 -12.60 -25.37 5.48
CA ILE A 67 -11.40 -25.67 6.27
C ILE A 67 -10.93 -24.40 7.00
N HIS A 68 -10.80 -23.28 6.30
CA HIS A 68 -10.38 -22.01 6.90
C HIS A 68 -11.33 -21.54 8.01
N SER A 69 -12.64 -21.74 7.83
CA SER A 69 -13.64 -21.41 8.85
C SER A 69 -13.54 -22.31 10.08
N ILE A 70 -13.34 -23.61 9.90
CA ILE A 70 -13.16 -24.58 10.98
C ILE A 70 -11.88 -24.28 11.76
N GLU A 71 -10.76 -24.06 11.07
CA GLU A 71 -9.50 -23.65 11.69
C GLU A 71 -9.66 -22.36 12.50
N ARG A 72 -10.41 -21.38 11.98
CA ARG A 72 -10.71 -20.15 12.70
C ARG A 72 -11.56 -20.42 13.94
N SER A 73 -12.51 -21.34 13.90
CA SER A 73 -13.30 -21.73 15.08
C SER A 73 -12.42 -22.35 16.16
N LYS A 74 -11.58 -23.32 15.78
CA LYS A 74 -10.62 -23.96 16.69
C LYS A 74 -9.66 -22.94 17.32
N ALA A 75 -9.10 -22.04 16.51
CA ALA A 75 -8.24 -20.96 17.00
C ALA A 75 -8.95 -19.99 17.97
N ASN A 76 -10.27 -19.79 17.81
CA ASN A 76 -11.06 -18.99 18.75
C ASN A 76 -11.33 -19.73 20.06
N GLU A 77 -11.55 -21.04 20.01
CA GLU A 77 -11.70 -21.89 21.20
C GLU A 77 -10.38 -21.96 21.98
N GLU A 78 -9.27 -22.24 21.31
CA GLU A 78 -7.94 -22.27 21.92
C GLU A 78 -7.58 -20.91 22.55
N PHE A 79 -7.93 -19.80 21.91
CA PHE A 79 -7.74 -18.46 22.49
C PHE A 79 -8.56 -18.27 23.78
N LYS A 80 -9.80 -18.77 23.85
CA LYS A 80 -10.63 -18.69 25.06
C LYS A 80 -10.07 -19.55 26.19
N GLU A 81 -9.51 -20.71 25.88
CA GLU A 81 -8.97 -21.65 26.86
C GLU A 81 -7.59 -21.23 27.37
N THR A 82 -6.70 -20.80 26.48
CA THR A 82 -5.27 -20.57 26.77
C THR A 82 -4.89 -19.10 26.91
N GLY A 83 -5.70 -18.19 26.37
CA GLY A 83 -5.36 -16.77 26.21
C GLY A 83 -4.30 -16.49 25.14
N CYS A 84 -3.85 -17.49 24.38
CA CYS A 84 -2.86 -17.33 23.30
C CYS A 84 -3.57 -17.03 21.98
N ALA A 85 -3.33 -15.85 21.43
CA ALA A 85 -3.88 -15.45 20.14
C ALA A 85 -3.14 -16.17 19.00
N THR A 86 -3.91 -16.64 18.02
CA THR A 86 -3.38 -17.13 16.75
C THR A 86 -3.14 -15.93 15.83
N LEU A 87 -1.88 -15.64 15.55
CA LEU A 87 -1.46 -14.59 14.62
C LEU A 87 -1.04 -15.22 13.29
N ARG A 88 -1.49 -14.64 12.17
CA ARG A 88 -1.11 -15.05 10.82
C ARG A 88 -0.12 -14.05 10.26
N LEU A 89 1.06 -14.51 9.91
CA LEU A 89 2.15 -13.70 9.39
C LEU A 89 2.25 -13.95 7.90
N LYS A 90 2.00 -12.93 7.08
CA LYS A 90 2.37 -12.94 5.67
C LYS A 90 3.82 -12.48 5.58
N VAL A 91 4.73 -13.41 5.37
CA VAL A 91 6.17 -13.17 5.30
C VAL A 91 6.56 -12.86 3.87
N THR A 92 7.23 -11.73 3.65
CA THR A 92 7.80 -11.38 2.35
C THR A 92 9.31 -11.23 2.48
N MET A 93 10.03 -12.06 1.75
CA MET A 93 11.48 -12.04 1.61
C MET A 93 11.83 -11.64 0.18
N GLY A 94 12.83 -10.77 -0.01
CA GLY A 94 13.23 -10.28 -1.33
C GLY A 94 13.39 -11.41 -2.36
N GLY A 95 12.67 -11.32 -3.48
CA GLY A 95 12.71 -12.30 -4.57
C GLY A 95 11.99 -13.63 -4.32
N GLN A 96 11.37 -13.84 -3.15
CA GLN A 96 10.63 -15.05 -2.82
C GLN A 96 9.12 -14.82 -2.86
N LYS A 97 8.36 -15.89 -3.13
CA LYS A 97 6.90 -15.84 -3.04
C LYS A 97 6.50 -15.62 -1.57
N PRO A 98 5.50 -14.76 -1.29
CA PRO A 98 5.03 -14.56 0.07
C PRO A 98 4.53 -15.86 0.69
N GLU A 99 4.95 -16.14 1.92
CA GLU A 99 4.52 -17.31 2.69
C GLU A 99 3.61 -16.88 3.83
N THR A 100 2.63 -17.70 4.19
CA THR A 100 1.80 -17.44 5.38
C THR A 100 2.13 -18.42 6.50
N ILE A 101 2.57 -17.89 7.64
CA ILE A 101 2.95 -18.67 8.81
C ILE A 101 2.02 -18.36 9.97
N LYS A 102 1.71 -19.35 10.80
CA LYS A 102 0.89 -19.18 12.01
C LYS A 102 1.81 -19.15 13.23
N ILE A 103 1.60 -18.21 14.15
CA ILE A 103 2.30 -18.16 15.44
C ILE A 103 1.30 -17.93 16.58
N LEU A 104 1.48 -18.65 17.69
CA LEU A 104 0.64 -18.55 18.88
C LEU A 104 1.36 -17.73 19.95
N LYS A 105 0.80 -16.59 20.33
CA LYS A 105 1.36 -15.70 21.36
C LYS A 105 0.26 -14.99 22.14
N LYS A 106 0.50 -14.70 23.41
CA LYS A 106 -0.38 -13.83 24.19
C LYS A 106 -0.31 -12.39 23.65
N LEU A 107 -1.41 -11.64 23.76
CA LEU A 107 -1.46 -10.26 23.24
C LEU A 107 -0.81 -9.23 24.17
N ASN A 108 -0.53 -9.59 25.42
CA ASN A 108 0.11 -8.70 26.40
C ASN A 108 1.64 -8.63 26.26
N ILE A 109 2.25 -9.48 25.44
CA ILE A 109 3.70 -9.44 25.19
C ILE A 109 4.09 -8.17 24.42
N GLN A 110 5.35 -7.76 24.57
CA GLN A 110 5.92 -6.65 23.82
C GLN A 110 6.13 -6.99 22.34
N GLY A 111 6.11 -5.97 21.47
CA GLY A 111 6.42 -6.15 20.06
C GLY A 111 7.80 -6.76 19.81
N ASP A 112 8.81 -6.43 20.63
CA ASP A 112 10.14 -7.03 20.52
C ASP A 112 10.13 -8.55 20.72
N GLU A 113 9.34 -9.06 21.68
CA GLU A 113 9.22 -10.49 21.93
C GLU A 113 8.59 -11.24 20.74
N LEU A 114 7.60 -10.62 20.09
CA LEU A 114 7.02 -11.17 18.87
C LEU A 114 8.06 -11.19 17.74
N ILE A 115 8.78 -10.08 17.54
CA ILE A 115 9.83 -9.97 16.51
C ILE A 115 10.92 -11.02 16.74
N ASN A 116 11.39 -11.20 17.97
CA ASN A 116 12.39 -12.22 18.33
C ASN A 116 11.90 -13.62 17.99
N SER A 117 10.64 -13.94 18.33
CA SER A 117 10.06 -15.25 18.03
C SER A 117 9.95 -15.52 16.52
N ILE A 118 9.66 -14.48 15.73
CA ILE A 118 9.61 -14.58 14.27
C ILE A 118 11.02 -14.69 13.68
N ALA A 119 11.99 -13.97 14.24
CA ALA A 119 13.41 -14.05 13.87
C ALA A 119 13.96 -15.46 14.03
N GLU A 120 13.69 -16.10 15.16
CA GLU A 120 14.04 -17.49 15.43
C GLU A 120 13.37 -18.46 14.46
N LEU A 121 12.07 -18.26 14.21
CA LEU A 121 11.28 -19.11 13.31
C LEU A 121 11.79 -19.03 11.86
N LEU A 122 12.11 -17.82 11.39
CA LEU A 122 12.61 -17.55 10.04
C LEU A 122 14.12 -17.75 9.90
N LYS A 123 14.84 -17.94 11.01
CA LYS A 123 16.31 -18.02 11.08
C LYS A 123 17.00 -16.80 10.47
N VAL A 124 16.48 -15.60 10.77
CA VAL A 124 17.05 -14.33 10.33
C VAL A 124 17.35 -13.44 11.53
N ASP A 125 18.22 -12.44 11.33
CA ASP A 125 18.47 -11.44 12.36
C ASP A 125 17.19 -10.63 12.64
N LYS A 126 16.86 -10.43 13.92
CA LYS A 126 15.68 -9.68 14.36
C LYS A 126 15.64 -8.25 13.81
N ASN A 127 16.80 -7.62 13.61
CA ASN A 127 16.92 -6.25 13.10
C ASN A 127 16.49 -6.13 11.62
N ARG A 128 16.38 -7.27 10.92
CA ARG A 128 15.90 -7.34 9.54
C ARG A 128 14.39 -7.54 9.44
N ILE A 129 13.69 -7.73 10.55
CA ILE A 129 12.24 -7.98 10.54
C ILE A 129 11.50 -6.69 10.82
N LYS A 130 10.54 -6.36 9.95
CA LYS A 130 9.53 -5.32 10.20
C LYS A 130 8.14 -5.91 10.13
N LEU A 131 7.38 -5.69 11.21
CA LEU A 131 6.01 -6.12 11.32
C LEU A 131 5.08 -4.94 11.08
N ILE A 132 4.12 -5.12 10.19
CA ILE A 132 3.11 -4.12 9.85
C ILE A 132 1.73 -4.71 10.11
N TYR A 133 0.89 -3.94 10.79
CA TYR A 133 -0.50 -4.28 11.08
C TYR A 133 -1.38 -3.05 10.93
N ASN A 134 -2.48 -3.18 10.16
CA ASN A 134 -3.41 -2.08 9.85
C ASN A 134 -2.72 -0.76 9.48
N GLY A 135 -1.71 -0.85 8.60
CA GLY A 135 -0.99 0.32 8.12
C GLY A 135 -0.06 0.99 9.11
N LYS A 136 0.28 0.33 10.21
CA LYS A 136 1.23 0.82 11.21
C LYS A 136 2.32 -0.21 11.46
N MET A 137 3.54 0.28 11.67
CA MET A 137 4.64 -0.56 12.13
C MET A 137 4.44 -0.93 13.59
N ILE A 138 4.64 -2.20 13.93
CA ILE A 138 4.63 -2.65 15.32
C ILE A 138 5.88 -2.10 16.02
N THR A 139 5.68 -1.45 17.15
CA THR A 139 6.75 -0.89 17.99
C THR A 139 7.28 -1.94 18.96
N HIS A 140 8.57 -1.83 19.29
CA HIS A 140 9.27 -2.79 20.15
C HIS A 140 8.78 -2.77 21.61
N SER A 141 8.52 -1.57 22.15
CA SER A 141 8.31 -1.35 23.59
C SER A 141 6.85 -1.55 24.05
N SER A 142 5.89 -1.39 23.15
CA SER A 142 4.46 -1.49 23.48
C SER A 142 3.96 -2.93 23.32
N SER A 143 2.94 -3.30 24.10
CA SER A 143 2.31 -4.61 23.94
C SER A 143 1.52 -4.72 22.63
N LEU A 144 1.28 -5.94 22.15
CA LEU A 144 0.49 -6.15 20.92
C LEU A 144 -0.96 -5.65 21.08
N GLU A 145 -1.55 -5.86 22.26
CA GLU A 145 -2.92 -5.44 22.57
C GLU A 145 -3.10 -3.92 22.53
N THR A 146 -2.16 -3.15 23.11
CA THR A 146 -2.21 -1.68 23.09
C THR A 146 -2.01 -1.12 21.68
N GLN A 147 -1.34 -1.89 20.81
CA GLN A 147 -1.20 -1.60 19.39
C GLN A 147 -2.40 -2.08 18.54
N GLY A 148 -3.44 -2.62 19.18
CA GLY A 148 -4.71 -3.01 18.54
C GLY A 148 -4.69 -4.37 17.85
N VAL A 149 -3.65 -5.18 18.06
CA VAL A 149 -3.57 -6.56 17.55
C VAL A 149 -4.60 -7.42 18.29
N LYS A 150 -5.33 -8.25 17.54
CA LYS A 150 -6.41 -9.11 18.06
C LYS A 150 -6.17 -10.57 17.69
N ASN A 151 -6.91 -11.48 18.32
CA ASN A 151 -6.90 -12.89 17.90
C ASN A 151 -7.30 -13.02 16.41
N GLY A 152 -6.57 -13.84 15.66
CA GLY A 152 -6.75 -14.03 14.23
C GLY A 152 -6.22 -12.90 13.36
N ALA A 153 -5.50 -11.93 13.93
CA ALA A 153 -4.89 -10.84 13.17
C ALA A 153 -3.95 -11.36 12.07
N GLN A 154 -3.96 -10.66 10.94
CA GLN A 154 -3.00 -10.86 9.86
C GLN A 154 -1.99 -9.72 9.90
N LEU A 155 -0.71 -10.06 10.08
CA LEU A 155 0.39 -9.11 10.06
C LEU A 155 1.25 -9.36 8.83
N LEU A 156 1.78 -8.30 8.24
CA LEU A 156 2.79 -8.37 7.19
C LEU A 156 4.16 -8.35 7.85
N ALA A 157 4.98 -9.36 7.59
CA ALA A 157 6.35 -9.47 8.08
C ALA A 157 7.32 -9.29 6.91
N LEU A 158 7.96 -8.13 6.84
CA LEU A 158 8.96 -7.82 5.84
C LEU A 158 10.33 -8.25 6.38
N VAL A 159 11.02 -9.11 5.63
CA VAL A 159 12.43 -9.44 5.90
C VAL A 159 13.29 -8.62 4.96
N MET A 160 13.98 -7.64 5.54
CA MET A 160 14.86 -6.72 4.82
C MET A 160 16.11 -7.44 4.32
N THR A 161 16.60 -7.10 3.13
CA THR A 161 17.82 -7.68 2.55
C THR A 161 19.06 -7.29 3.37
N GLU A 162 19.08 -6.05 3.85
CA GLU A 162 20.12 -5.46 4.70
C GLU A 162 19.53 -5.08 6.07
N THR A 163 20.39 -4.94 7.09
CA THR A 163 19.92 -4.43 8.38
C THR A 163 19.63 -2.94 8.28
N LEU A 164 18.70 -2.43 9.09
CA LEU A 164 18.45 -0.98 9.15
C LEU A 164 19.69 -0.18 9.54
N GLU A 165 20.63 -0.77 10.28
CA GLU A 165 21.90 -0.12 10.62
C GLU A 165 22.83 -0.02 9.41
N GLN A 166 22.80 -1.01 8.51
CA GLN A 166 23.53 -0.97 7.25
C GLN A 166 22.90 0.02 6.29
N ILE A 167 21.57 0.00 6.16
CA ILE A 167 20.82 0.99 5.40
C ILE A 167 21.09 2.39 5.97
N GLN A 168 20.98 2.60 7.29
CA GLN A 168 21.29 3.89 7.92
C GLN A 168 22.76 4.31 7.76
N LYS A 169 23.71 3.37 7.71
CA LYS A 169 25.13 3.67 7.46
C LYS A 169 25.38 4.01 6.00
N GLU A 170 24.85 3.24 5.07
CA GLU A 170 24.90 3.55 3.63
C GLU A 170 24.14 4.83 3.32
N ASP A 171 23.05 5.12 4.04
CA ASP A 171 22.31 6.37 3.96
C ASP A 171 23.08 7.53 4.53
N LYS A 172 23.79 7.32 5.66
CA LYS A 172 24.66 8.33 6.22
C LYS A 172 25.79 8.62 5.24
N ILE A 173 26.39 7.59 4.65
CA ILE A 173 27.40 7.70 3.60
C ILE A 173 26.81 8.37 2.35
N TYR A 174 25.62 8.02 1.89
CA TYR A 174 24.97 8.60 0.71
C TYR A 174 24.55 10.05 0.94
N ASN A 175 24.05 10.38 2.13
CA ASN A 175 23.77 11.75 2.54
C ASN A 175 25.06 12.55 2.68
N GLU A 176 26.13 11.97 3.23
CA GLU A 176 27.47 12.55 3.25
C GLU A 176 28.06 12.66 1.82
N MET A 177 27.72 11.76 0.89
CA MET A 177 28.19 11.76 -0.52
C MET A 177 27.45 12.77 -1.39
N LYS A 178 26.14 12.91 -1.16
CA LYS A 178 25.27 13.91 -1.80
C LYS A 178 25.56 15.29 -1.24
N SER A 179 25.77 15.38 0.09
CA SER A 179 26.41 16.54 0.73
C SER A 179 27.72 16.84 0.03
N THR A 180 28.65 15.89 -0.14
CA THR A 180 29.94 16.19 -0.77
C THR A 180 29.89 16.56 -2.26
N LEU A 181 28.87 16.13 -2.99
CA LEU A 181 28.61 16.56 -4.38
C LEU A 181 28.02 17.98 -4.45
N ASP A 182 27.26 18.39 -3.43
CA ASP A 182 26.80 19.77 -3.24
C ASP A 182 27.87 20.65 -2.52
N ASP A 183 28.80 20.04 -1.75
CA ASP A 183 29.88 20.67 -0.96
C ASP A 183 31.02 21.20 -1.83
N ALA A 184 31.05 20.87 -3.13
CA ALA A 184 31.84 21.64 -4.10
C ALA A 184 31.33 23.09 -4.25
N THR A 185 30.23 23.45 -3.58
CA THR A 185 29.61 24.78 -3.60
C THR A 185 29.31 25.39 -2.22
N LEU A 186 30.00 24.95 -1.16
CA LEU A 186 30.30 25.64 0.12
C LEU A 186 30.12 24.71 1.32
N LEU A 187 31.28 24.29 1.83
CA LEU A 187 31.58 24.00 3.23
C LEU A 187 30.65 24.68 4.25
N THR A 188 30.05 23.89 5.14
CA THR A 188 30.19 24.16 6.58
C THR A 188 29.97 22.88 7.38
N ASP A 189 31.03 22.49 8.08
CA ASP A 189 31.12 21.28 8.88
C ASP A 189 30.25 21.35 10.16
N TYR A 190 29.91 20.14 10.63
CA TYR A 190 29.40 19.78 11.95
C TYR A 190 27.89 19.96 12.18
N VAL A 191 27.24 18.79 12.09
CA VAL A 191 25.86 18.37 12.41
C VAL A 191 25.43 18.64 13.89
N GLY A 192 25.95 19.69 14.51
CA GLY A 192 25.62 20.11 15.88
C GLY A 192 24.62 21.26 15.98
N ASP A 193 24.53 22.13 14.96
CA ASP A 193 23.80 23.42 15.02
C ASP A 193 22.58 23.52 14.08
N LEU A 194 21.95 22.39 13.72
CA LEU A 194 20.70 22.37 12.92
C LEU A 194 19.46 22.95 13.66
N ALA A 195 19.66 23.60 14.80
CA ALA A 195 18.60 24.26 15.57
C ALA A 195 18.48 25.78 15.28
N ASP A 196 19.53 26.42 14.75
CA ASP A 196 19.56 27.89 14.57
C ASP A 196 19.67 28.37 13.12
N ASP A 197 19.76 27.47 12.12
CA ASP A 197 19.66 27.86 10.72
C ASP A 197 18.20 28.04 10.30
N GLU A 198 17.66 29.24 10.57
CA GLU A 198 16.44 29.76 9.95
C GLU A 198 16.53 29.77 8.41
N GLU A 199 17.74 29.71 7.84
CA GLU A 199 18.01 29.94 6.42
C GLU A 199 18.02 28.67 5.55
N TYR A 200 18.22 27.47 6.11
CA TYR A 200 18.55 26.30 5.28
C TYR A 200 17.39 25.71 4.44
N MET A 201 16.14 26.03 4.76
CA MET A 201 14.96 25.72 3.93
C MET A 201 13.82 26.64 4.35
N LYS A 202 13.66 27.76 3.65
CA LYS A 202 12.43 28.57 3.76
C LYS A 202 11.31 27.77 3.12
N LEU A 203 10.37 27.29 3.94
CA LEU A 203 9.18 26.61 3.43
C LEU A 203 8.32 27.67 2.76
N GLU A 204 8.09 27.55 1.47
CA GLU A 204 7.19 28.42 0.74
C GLU A 204 5.89 27.67 0.46
N ASP A 205 4.75 28.36 0.60
CA ASP A 205 3.49 27.83 0.13
C ASP A 205 3.40 27.90 -1.41
N GLN A 206 2.29 27.40 -1.97
CA GLN A 206 2.02 27.45 -3.41
C GLN A 206 1.91 28.86 -4.01
N SER A 207 1.95 29.92 -3.18
CA SER A 207 1.97 31.32 -3.59
C SER A 207 3.36 31.97 -3.43
N GLY A 208 4.36 31.22 -2.97
CA GLY A 208 5.72 31.72 -2.74
C GLY A 208 5.88 32.48 -1.42
N GLN A 209 4.90 32.40 -0.50
CA GLN A 209 5.03 33.01 0.82
C GLN A 209 5.73 32.05 1.78
N THR A 210 6.69 32.58 2.53
CA THR A 210 7.38 31.85 3.59
C THR A 210 6.42 31.48 4.71
N VAL A 211 6.39 30.21 5.07
CA VAL A 211 5.55 29.65 6.11
C VAL A 211 6.41 29.35 7.33
N GLU A 212 6.13 30.06 8.41
CA GLU A 212 6.73 29.76 9.71
C GLU A 212 6.02 28.59 10.36
N LEU A 213 6.77 27.52 10.64
CA LEU A 213 6.30 26.36 11.38
C LEU A 213 7.08 26.25 12.69
N PRO A 214 6.46 25.74 13.77
CA PRO A 214 7.18 25.39 14.98
C PRO A 214 8.37 24.46 14.65
N PRO A 215 9.54 24.58 15.32
CA PRO A 215 10.73 23.81 14.99
C PRO A 215 10.52 22.29 14.96
N ALA A 216 9.68 21.76 15.86
CA ALA A 216 9.32 20.35 15.89
C ALA A 216 8.51 19.92 14.64
N GLU A 217 7.55 20.74 14.20
CA GLU A 217 6.76 20.48 13.00
C GLU A 217 7.59 20.64 11.73
N LYS A 218 8.47 21.65 11.67
CA LYS A 218 9.43 21.82 10.57
C LYS A 218 10.33 20.59 10.43
N ARG A 219 10.86 20.08 11.55
CA ARG A 219 11.70 18.87 11.56
C ARG A 219 10.92 17.63 11.09
N ALA A 220 9.72 17.40 11.63
CA ALA A 220 8.88 16.26 11.25
C ALA A 220 8.51 16.31 9.75
N LEU A 221 8.19 17.50 9.23
CA LEU A 221 7.91 17.72 7.81
C LEU A 221 9.12 17.38 6.93
N LEU A 222 10.30 17.91 7.25
CA LEU A 222 11.51 17.67 6.48
C LEU A 222 11.91 16.19 6.45
N ILE A 223 11.87 15.53 7.62
CA ILE A 223 12.14 14.10 7.72
C ILE A 223 11.11 13.31 6.91
N GLY A 224 9.82 13.65 7.04
CA GLY A 224 8.74 13.00 6.29
C GLY A 224 8.93 13.10 4.78
N LEU A 225 9.26 14.28 4.25
CA LEU A 225 9.50 14.49 2.82
C LEU A 225 10.74 13.74 2.33
N ALA A 226 11.85 13.78 3.09
CA ALA A 226 13.07 13.05 2.74
C ALA A 226 12.84 11.52 2.69
N LEU A 227 12.11 10.99 3.67
CA LEU A 227 11.73 9.56 3.69
C LEU A 227 10.78 9.19 2.55
N HIS A 228 9.85 10.07 2.18
CA HIS A 228 8.97 9.84 1.04
C HIS A 228 9.76 9.72 -0.26
N GLU A 229 10.68 10.66 -0.52
CA GLU A 229 11.55 10.61 -1.72
C GLU A 229 12.39 9.34 -1.77
N ARG A 230 12.98 8.94 -0.65
CA ARG A 230 13.76 7.70 -0.56
C ARG A 230 12.89 6.46 -0.76
N GLY A 231 11.69 6.44 -0.21
CA GLY A 231 10.71 5.38 -0.44
C GLY A 231 10.36 5.24 -1.92
N ARG A 232 10.23 6.35 -2.66
CA ARG A 232 10.01 6.32 -4.12
C ARG A 232 11.22 5.77 -4.88
N ALA A 233 12.44 6.16 -4.49
CA ALA A 233 13.65 5.61 -5.10
C ALA A 233 13.77 4.09 -4.89
N ALA A 234 13.47 3.60 -3.68
CA ALA A 234 13.40 2.16 -3.40
C ALA A 234 12.34 1.45 -4.26
N ALA A 235 11.15 2.05 -4.40
CA ALA A 235 10.08 1.49 -5.24
C ALA A 235 10.44 1.47 -6.74
N GLN A 236 11.20 2.45 -7.23
CA GLN A 236 11.73 2.48 -8.61
C GLN A 236 12.73 1.36 -8.85
N ASN A 237 13.50 0.98 -7.82
CA ASN A 237 14.41 -0.17 -7.84
C ASN A 237 13.69 -1.52 -7.54
N HIS A 238 12.35 -1.52 -7.50
CA HIS A 238 11.51 -2.67 -7.16
C HIS A 238 11.73 -3.25 -5.76
N ASP A 239 12.39 -2.54 -4.85
CA ASP A 239 12.45 -2.90 -3.43
C ASP A 239 11.22 -2.34 -2.69
N TYR A 240 10.09 -3.00 -2.93
CA TYR A 240 8.80 -2.62 -2.33
C TYR A 240 8.75 -2.85 -0.81
N SER A 241 9.59 -3.74 -0.28
CA SER A 241 9.70 -3.97 1.16
C SER A 241 10.32 -2.74 1.83
N LEU A 242 11.46 -2.27 1.34
CA LEU A 242 12.10 -1.07 1.84
C LEU A 242 11.24 0.16 1.61
N ALA A 243 10.67 0.30 0.41
CA ALA A 243 9.78 1.39 0.08
C ALA A 243 8.62 1.48 1.10
N LEU A 244 7.93 0.38 1.38
CA LEU A 244 6.80 0.40 2.31
C LEU A 244 7.23 0.82 3.73
N VAL A 245 8.36 0.35 4.22
CA VAL A 245 8.90 0.74 5.54
C VAL A 245 9.16 2.24 5.60
N LEU A 246 9.85 2.78 4.60
CA LEU A 246 10.18 4.21 4.54
C LEU A 246 8.94 5.08 4.40
N LEU A 247 7.98 4.68 3.55
CA LEU A 247 6.76 5.43 3.30
C LEU A 247 5.82 5.42 4.53
N LEU A 248 5.74 4.32 5.28
CA LEU A 248 4.96 4.28 6.53
C LEU A 248 5.58 5.16 7.62
N GLU A 249 6.91 5.22 7.70
CA GLU A 249 7.58 6.14 8.63
C GLU A 249 7.40 7.60 8.18
N ALA A 250 7.48 7.88 6.87
CA ALA A 250 7.14 9.19 6.32
C ALA A 250 5.71 9.61 6.71
N ASP A 251 4.73 8.71 6.56
CA ASP A 251 3.33 8.97 6.92
C ASP A 251 3.20 9.28 8.42
N ARG A 252 3.92 8.55 9.27
CA ARG A 252 3.96 8.80 10.72
C ARG A 252 4.48 10.21 11.02
N GLN A 253 5.62 10.59 10.44
CA GLN A 253 6.26 11.89 10.65
C GLN A 253 5.38 13.04 10.14
N LEU A 254 4.79 12.91 8.95
CA LEU A 254 3.90 13.92 8.41
C LEU A 254 2.62 14.08 9.24
N ASN A 255 2.08 13.00 9.81
CA ASN A 255 0.93 13.08 10.71
C ASN A 255 1.26 13.73 12.08
N GLU A 256 2.53 13.93 12.44
CA GLU A 256 2.92 14.72 13.63
C GLU A 256 2.81 16.23 13.37
N CYS A 257 2.92 16.66 12.12
CA CYS A 257 2.75 18.05 11.72
C CYS A 257 1.26 18.40 11.69
N ARG A 258 0.84 19.40 12.47
CA ARG A 258 -0.57 19.79 12.64
C ARG A 258 -0.94 21.01 11.81
N SER A 259 0.03 21.60 11.14
CA SER A 259 -0.17 22.75 10.28
C SER A 259 -1.21 22.49 9.20
N SER A 260 -2.06 23.49 8.98
CA SER A 260 -3.02 23.51 7.87
C SER A 260 -2.36 23.47 6.49
N LEU A 261 -1.04 23.73 6.41
CA LEU A 261 -0.24 23.62 5.19
C LEU A 261 -0.30 22.22 4.57
N LEU A 262 -0.38 21.16 5.38
CA LEU A 262 -0.52 19.80 4.85
C LEU A 262 -1.85 19.58 4.12
N ASN A 263 -2.84 20.45 4.31
CA ASN A 263 -4.13 20.37 3.61
C ASN A 263 -4.10 21.07 2.24
N THR A 264 -3.09 21.90 1.97
CA THR A 264 -2.94 22.60 0.69
C THR A 264 -1.97 21.89 -0.24
N VAL A 265 -1.01 21.14 0.31
CA VAL A 265 0.01 20.41 -0.45
C VAL A 265 -0.46 18.97 -0.75
N ASP A 266 -0.19 18.49 -1.97
CA ASP A 266 -0.58 17.17 -2.47
C ASP A 266 0.36 16.02 -2.04
N ASN A 267 1.54 16.34 -1.49
CA ASN A 267 2.55 15.37 -1.05
C ASN A 267 1.97 14.26 -0.15
N CYS A 268 1.10 14.61 0.80
CA CYS A 268 0.45 13.64 1.68
C CYS A 268 -0.42 12.66 0.88
N ALA A 269 -1.13 13.14 -0.14
CA ALA A 269 -1.99 12.33 -0.99
C ALA A 269 -1.17 11.41 -1.90
N VAL A 270 -0.07 11.92 -2.47
CA VAL A 270 0.87 11.13 -3.26
C VAL A 270 1.51 10.03 -2.40
N LEU A 271 1.90 10.33 -1.17
CA LEU A 271 2.41 9.35 -0.21
C LEU A 271 1.40 8.21 0.03
N GLN A 272 0.12 8.54 0.21
CA GLN A 272 -0.92 7.51 0.36
C GLN A 272 -1.04 6.60 -0.87
N LEU A 273 -0.91 7.15 -2.09
CA LEU A 273 -0.89 6.36 -3.32
C LEU A 273 0.32 5.42 -3.34
N ASP A 274 1.50 5.92 -2.98
CA ASP A 274 2.74 5.13 -3.01
C ASP A 274 2.70 3.97 -1.99
N ILE A 275 2.11 4.18 -0.80
CA ILE A 275 1.88 3.11 0.18
C ILE A 275 0.92 2.05 -0.37
N ALA A 276 -0.21 2.48 -0.94
CA ALA A 276 -1.19 1.57 -1.54
C ALA A 276 -0.60 0.77 -2.70
N TRP A 277 0.27 1.39 -3.51
CA TRP A 277 1.03 0.73 -4.56
C TRP A 277 1.98 -0.34 -3.99
N CYS A 278 2.71 -0.02 -2.92
CA CYS A 278 3.59 -1.00 -2.28
C CYS A 278 2.80 -2.21 -1.74
N TYR A 279 1.61 -2.01 -1.17
CA TYR A 279 0.75 -3.13 -0.76
C TYR A 279 0.36 -4.03 -1.92
N LEU A 280 0.03 -3.45 -3.08
CA LEU A 280 -0.28 -4.20 -4.28
C LEU A 280 0.93 -5.01 -4.76
N CYS A 281 2.10 -4.39 -4.86
CA CYS A 281 3.33 -5.05 -5.30
C CYS A 281 3.78 -6.16 -4.34
N LEU A 282 3.55 -6.00 -3.04
CA LEU A 282 3.78 -7.04 -2.01
C LEU A 282 2.64 -8.06 -1.91
N GLN A 283 1.62 -7.93 -2.76
CA GLN A 283 0.41 -8.78 -2.79
C GLN A 283 -0.31 -8.85 -1.44
N SER A 284 -0.23 -7.82 -0.61
CA SER A 284 -0.76 -7.82 0.74
C SER A 284 -2.27 -7.55 0.77
N LEU A 285 -3.09 -8.57 0.45
CA LEU A 285 -4.55 -8.50 0.50
C LEU A 285 -5.08 -8.14 1.90
N SER A 286 -4.37 -8.54 2.97
CA SER A 286 -4.71 -8.15 4.36
C SER A 286 -4.67 -6.64 4.58
N SER A 287 -3.91 -5.91 3.76
CA SER A 287 -3.82 -4.45 3.81
C SER A 287 -4.91 -3.75 2.99
N ALA A 288 -5.82 -4.47 2.33
CA ALA A 288 -6.81 -3.86 1.42
C ALA A 288 -7.72 -2.81 2.10
N ASN A 289 -8.08 -3.01 3.37
CA ASN A 289 -8.88 -2.04 4.12
C ASN A 289 -8.12 -0.75 4.44
N ASP A 290 -6.83 -0.90 4.81
CA ASP A 290 -5.95 0.25 5.00
C ASP A 290 -5.74 0.98 3.68
N ALA A 291 -5.44 0.25 2.59
CA ALA A 291 -5.33 0.80 1.25
C ALA A 291 -6.60 1.59 0.85
N ALA A 292 -7.80 1.04 1.07
CA ALA A 292 -9.06 1.72 0.78
C ALA A 292 -9.17 3.07 1.53
N THR A 293 -8.82 3.07 2.81
CA THR A 293 -8.87 4.27 3.66
C THR A 293 -7.87 5.32 3.19
N ARG A 294 -6.64 4.89 2.87
CA ARG A 294 -5.57 5.75 2.34
C ARG A 294 -5.93 6.36 0.99
N LEU A 295 -6.48 5.56 0.07
CA LEU A 295 -6.92 6.04 -1.25
C LEU A 295 -8.09 7.02 -1.14
N THR A 296 -9.03 6.80 -0.21
CA THR A 296 -10.12 7.76 0.05
C THR A 296 -9.59 9.09 0.57
N ARG A 297 -8.58 9.07 1.46
CA ARG A 297 -7.90 10.29 1.93
C ARG A 297 -7.18 11.00 0.78
N ALA A 298 -6.47 10.25 -0.06
CA ALA A 298 -5.76 10.79 -1.22
C ALA A 298 -6.71 11.47 -2.20
N GLU A 299 -7.83 10.82 -2.55
CA GLU A 299 -8.85 11.39 -3.43
C GLU A 299 -9.40 12.71 -2.87
N LYS A 300 -9.75 12.74 -1.59
CA LYS A 300 -10.25 13.96 -0.94
C LYS A 300 -9.22 15.09 -1.02
N ALA A 301 -7.96 14.79 -0.75
CA ALA A 301 -6.87 15.77 -0.81
C ALA A 301 -6.65 16.28 -2.25
N PHE A 302 -6.61 15.39 -3.26
CA PHE A 302 -6.49 15.80 -4.66
C PHE A 302 -7.66 16.67 -5.12
N ARG A 303 -8.90 16.37 -4.71
CA ARG A 303 -10.06 17.22 -5.02
C ARG A 303 -9.94 18.61 -4.38
N ILE A 304 -9.40 18.71 -3.17
CA ILE A 304 -9.15 20.00 -2.51
C ILE A 304 -8.06 20.79 -3.24
N SER A 305 -6.93 20.15 -3.57
CA SER A 305 -5.79 20.79 -4.22
C SER A 305 -6.07 21.17 -5.69
N TYR A 306 -6.85 20.37 -6.42
CA TYR A 306 -6.99 20.49 -7.87
C TYR A 306 -8.43 20.83 -8.36
N GLY A 307 -9.45 20.71 -7.49
CA GLY A 307 -10.87 20.89 -7.82
C GLY A 307 -11.58 19.61 -8.29
N GLU A 308 -12.92 19.59 -8.26
CA GLU A 308 -13.74 18.39 -8.57
C GLU A 308 -13.59 17.88 -10.01
N ASP A 309 -13.36 18.76 -10.99
CA ASP A 309 -13.21 18.42 -12.42
C ASP A 309 -11.88 18.93 -13.00
N HIS A 310 -10.82 19.02 -12.20
CA HIS A 310 -9.55 19.65 -12.60
C HIS A 310 -9.68 21.15 -13.00
N GLN A 311 -10.82 21.79 -12.69
CA GLN A 311 -11.18 23.14 -13.14
C GLN A 311 -10.19 24.21 -12.65
N ARG A 312 -9.67 24.06 -11.42
CA ARG A 312 -8.71 25.01 -10.85
C ARG A 312 -7.33 24.91 -11.53
N LEU A 313 -7.05 23.76 -12.14
CA LEU A 313 -5.74 23.41 -12.71
C LEU A 313 -5.55 23.91 -14.15
N ILE A 314 -6.60 23.81 -14.97
CA ILE A 314 -6.64 24.36 -16.34
C ILE A 314 -6.37 25.88 -16.31
N ALA A 315 -6.87 26.57 -15.28
CA ALA A 315 -6.70 28.00 -15.11
C ALA A 315 -5.30 28.45 -14.66
N LEU A 316 -4.50 27.58 -14.03
CA LEU A 316 -3.24 27.96 -13.36
C LEU A 316 -1.97 27.54 -14.11
N LYS A 317 -1.92 26.37 -14.77
CA LYS A 317 -0.65 25.80 -15.31
C LYS A 317 -0.63 25.54 -16.83
N GLY A 318 -1.74 25.71 -17.54
CA GLY A 318 -1.82 25.53 -19.01
C GLY A 318 -1.67 24.09 -19.53
N THR A 319 -1.12 23.16 -18.74
CA THR A 319 -1.03 21.71 -19.04
C THR A 319 -1.34 20.88 -17.80
N ASN A 320 -2.12 19.80 -17.94
CA ASN A 320 -2.60 18.97 -16.81
C ASN A 320 -1.95 17.57 -16.74
N ALA A 321 -0.90 17.31 -17.53
CA ALA A 321 -0.41 15.95 -17.72
C ALA A 321 0.16 15.31 -16.45
N ASN A 322 0.81 16.09 -15.56
CA ASN A 322 1.41 15.54 -14.34
C ASN A 322 0.34 15.14 -13.32
N GLU A 323 -0.69 15.97 -13.15
CA GLU A 323 -1.75 15.75 -12.19
C GLU A 323 -2.74 14.67 -12.65
N ARG A 324 -2.98 14.54 -13.97
CA ARG A 324 -3.75 13.41 -14.54
C ARG A 324 -3.11 12.05 -14.27
N VAL A 325 -1.76 11.97 -14.22
CA VAL A 325 -1.08 10.72 -13.82
C VAL A 325 -1.47 10.31 -12.40
N LEU A 326 -1.63 11.28 -11.49
CA LEU A 326 -2.03 11.00 -10.10
C LEU A 326 -3.46 10.45 -10.03
N PHE A 327 -4.41 11.05 -10.77
CA PHE A 327 -5.79 10.54 -10.84
C PHE A 327 -5.88 9.18 -11.53
N MET A 328 -5.12 8.96 -12.60
CA MET A 328 -5.02 7.64 -13.24
C MET A 328 -4.57 6.57 -12.24
N ARG A 329 -3.47 6.84 -11.51
CA ARG A 329 -2.95 5.94 -10.47
C ARG A 329 -3.97 5.71 -9.35
N LEU A 330 -4.63 6.78 -8.90
CA LEU A 330 -5.67 6.72 -7.87
C LEU A 330 -6.81 5.79 -8.30
N TYR A 331 -7.42 6.03 -9.47
CA TYR A 331 -8.57 5.26 -9.95
C TYR A 331 -8.20 3.80 -10.22
N LEU A 332 -7.00 3.54 -10.73
CA LEU A 332 -6.50 2.17 -10.90
C LEU A 332 -6.43 1.44 -9.56
N LEU A 333 -5.78 2.04 -8.56
CA LEU A 333 -5.64 1.44 -7.23
C LEU A 333 -7.00 1.28 -6.53
N GLN A 334 -7.89 2.27 -6.61
CA GLN A 334 -9.24 2.17 -6.06
C GLN A 334 -10.04 1.05 -6.75
N GLY A 335 -9.92 0.92 -8.07
CA GLY A 335 -10.58 -0.14 -8.84
C GLY A 335 -10.11 -1.53 -8.44
N ILE A 336 -8.79 -1.70 -8.24
CA ILE A 336 -8.21 -2.97 -7.75
C ILE A 336 -8.71 -3.29 -6.33
N VAL A 337 -8.72 -2.30 -5.43
CA VAL A 337 -9.24 -2.49 -4.06
C VAL A 337 -10.73 -2.85 -4.08
N ALA A 338 -11.54 -2.15 -4.88
CA ALA A 338 -12.96 -2.44 -5.05
C ALA A 338 -13.20 -3.85 -5.60
N TYR A 339 -12.37 -4.31 -6.54
CA TYR A 339 -12.42 -5.67 -7.06
C TYR A 339 -12.21 -6.72 -5.96
N HIS A 340 -11.16 -6.57 -5.14
CA HIS A 340 -10.88 -7.49 -4.03
C HIS A 340 -11.90 -7.40 -2.88
N GLN A 341 -12.64 -6.29 -2.77
CA GLN A 341 -13.80 -6.14 -1.89
C GLN A 341 -15.12 -6.68 -2.49
N ASN A 342 -15.06 -7.32 -3.67
CA ASN A 342 -16.21 -7.79 -4.45
C ASN A 342 -17.20 -6.70 -4.90
N LYS A 343 -16.77 -5.43 -4.95
CA LYS A 343 -17.59 -4.32 -5.45
C LYS A 343 -17.39 -4.16 -6.96
N ARG A 344 -17.93 -5.10 -7.74
CA ARG A 344 -17.64 -5.27 -9.18
C ARG A 344 -18.02 -4.08 -10.04
N GLU A 345 -19.20 -3.52 -9.81
CA GLU A 345 -19.69 -2.35 -10.56
C GLU A 345 -18.83 -1.11 -10.29
N GLU A 346 -18.49 -0.89 -9.01
CA GLU A 346 -17.59 0.20 -8.60
C GLU A 346 -16.19 0.01 -9.19
N ALA A 347 -15.64 -1.20 -9.12
CA ALA A 347 -14.36 -1.54 -9.72
C ALA A 347 -14.34 -1.26 -11.22
N ARG A 348 -15.38 -1.68 -11.97
CA ARG A 348 -15.49 -1.42 -13.40
C ARG A 348 -15.53 0.08 -13.70
N ALA A 349 -16.34 0.84 -12.97
CA ALA A 349 -16.45 2.28 -13.16
C ALA A 349 -15.11 3.00 -12.88
N LEU A 350 -14.40 2.61 -11.82
CA LEU A 350 -13.09 3.17 -11.48
C LEU A 350 -12.02 2.81 -12.51
N LEU A 351 -11.98 1.56 -12.96
CA LEU A 351 -11.03 1.12 -14.00
C LEU A 351 -11.30 1.82 -15.34
N ALA A 352 -12.57 2.07 -15.69
CA ALA A 352 -12.91 2.85 -16.88
C ALA A 352 -12.43 4.32 -16.78
N LYS A 353 -12.52 4.93 -15.59
CA LYS A 353 -11.94 6.26 -15.33
C LYS A 353 -10.42 6.24 -15.47
N ALA A 354 -9.75 5.23 -14.91
CA ALA A 354 -8.30 5.06 -15.03
C ALA A 354 -7.87 4.89 -16.50
N GLU A 355 -8.62 4.12 -17.28
CA GLU A 355 -8.39 3.93 -18.72
C GLU A 355 -8.57 5.24 -19.51
N THR A 356 -9.59 6.02 -19.18
CA THR A 356 -9.83 7.35 -19.79
C THR A 356 -8.63 8.27 -19.57
N GLU A 357 -8.14 8.38 -18.33
CA GLU A 357 -6.95 9.18 -18.01
C GLU A 357 -5.68 8.63 -18.69
N LEU A 358 -5.51 7.30 -18.72
CA LEU A 358 -4.38 6.67 -19.40
C LEU A 358 -4.37 6.97 -20.90
N ASN A 359 -5.52 6.89 -21.56
CA ASN A 359 -5.63 7.16 -22.99
C ASN A 359 -5.33 8.62 -23.33
N TYR A 360 -5.67 9.55 -22.43
CA TYR A 360 -5.27 10.95 -22.56
C TYR A 360 -3.74 11.13 -22.42
N LEU A 361 -3.10 10.39 -21.51
CA LEU A 361 -1.66 10.47 -21.23
C LEU A 361 -0.78 9.78 -22.30
N LYS A 362 -1.34 8.80 -23.02
CA LYS A 362 -0.66 8.13 -24.13
C LYS A 362 -0.35 9.13 -25.24
N VAL A 363 0.85 9.02 -25.80
CA VAL A 363 1.30 9.77 -26.96
C VAL A 363 1.58 8.81 -28.10
N ASP A 364 1.43 9.29 -29.32
CA ASP A 364 1.76 8.50 -30.51
C ASP A 364 3.27 8.29 -30.60
N GLU A 365 3.71 7.02 -30.58
CA GLU A 365 5.12 6.65 -30.64
C GLU A 365 5.75 7.06 -31.98
N ALA A 366 4.99 7.13 -33.08
CA ALA A 366 5.50 7.62 -34.35
C ALA A 366 5.83 9.11 -34.28
N ALA A 367 4.96 9.92 -33.65
CA ALA A 367 5.21 11.33 -33.39
C ALA A 367 6.39 11.55 -32.42
N VAL A 368 6.55 10.69 -31.41
CA VAL A 368 7.74 10.72 -30.53
C VAL A 368 9.01 10.43 -31.34
N GLY A 369 8.96 9.42 -32.22
CA GLY A 369 10.06 9.07 -33.11
C GLY A 369 10.48 10.25 -34.00
N ALA A 370 9.51 10.90 -34.67
CA ALA A 370 9.76 12.07 -35.51
C ALA A 370 10.40 13.25 -34.75
N LEU A 371 9.95 13.53 -33.52
CA LEU A 371 10.58 14.56 -32.69
C LEU A 371 11.99 14.16 -32.24
N THR A 372 12.23 12.87 -31.99
CA THR A 372 13.55 12.37 -31.62
C THR A 372 14.53 12.47 -32.80
N GLU A 373 14.09 12.20 -34.02
CA GLU A 373 14.86 12.43 -35.25
C GLU A 373 15.23 13.90 -35.46
N LEU A 374 14.38 14.83 -35.00
CA LEU A 374 14.65 16.28 -35.00
C LEU A 374 15.60 16.73 -33.88
N GLY A 375 16.11 15.80 -33.05
CA GLY A 375 17.11 16.06 -32.01
C GLY A 375 16.54 16.29 -30.61
N TRP A 376 15.24 16.07 -30.40
CA TRP A 376 14.64 16.14 -29.06
C TRP A 376 14.90 14.84 -28.28
N THR A 377 15.08 14.94 -26.96
CA THR A 377 15.07 13.73 -26.12
C THR A 377 13.67 13.13 -26.04
N ASP A 378 13.56 11.81 -25.84
CA ASP A 378 12.28 11.11 -25.66
C ASP A 378 11.39 11.81 -24.59
N ALA A 379 12.00 12.20 -23.47
CA ALA A 379 11.30 12.91 -22.40
C ALA A 379 10.79 14.30 -22.80
N GLN A 380 11.52 15.03 -23.65
CA GLN A 380 11.06 16.33 -24.19
C GLN A 380 9.94 16.12 -25.22
N ALA A 381 10.12 15.16 -26.14
CA ALA A 381 9.14 14.83 -27.16
C ALA A 381 7.79 14.44 -26.55
N ARG A 382 7.79 13.52 -25.58
CA ARG A 382 6.57 13.09 -24.88
C ARG A 382 5.90 14.23 -24.11
N ARG A 383 6.68 15.08 -23.43
CA ARG A 383 6.13 16.26 -22.73
C ARG A 383 5.48 17.24 -23.69
N GLY A 384 6.16 17.56 -24.80
CA GLY A 384 5.63 18.45 -25.83
C GLY A 384 4.35 17.92 -26.45
N LEU A 385 4.30 16.64 -26.80
CA LEU A 385 3.10 16.00 -27.38
C LEU A 385 1.92 15.98 -26.40
N ARG A 386 2.15 15.69 -25.12
CA ARG A 386 1.10 15.77 -24.09
C ARG A 386 0.60 17.19 -23.87
N ALA A 387 1.49 18.19 -23.94
CA ALA A 387 1.12 19.59 -23.82
C ALA A 387 0.34 20.11 -25.04
N ALA A 388 0.67 19.62 -26.24
CA ALA A 388 0.02 20.02 -27.48
C ALA A 388 -1.37 19.38 -27.68
N ARG A 389 -1.63 18.22 -27.05
CA ARG A 389 -2.96 17.62 -26.94
C ARG A 389 -3.80 18.39 -25.90
N GLY A 390 -4.23 19.60 -26.26
CA GLY A 390 -5.33 20.26 -25.56
C GLY A 390 -6.58 19.37 -25.50
N PRO A 391 -7.59 19.70 -24.66
CA PRO A 391 -8.87 18.96 -24.66
C PRO A 391 -9.38 18.89 -26.10
N GLU A 392 -9.64 17.68 -26.58
CA GLU A 392 -9.92 17.41 -27.99
C GLU A 392 -10.90 18.41 -28.56
N ARG A 393 -10.52 19.03 -29.70
CA ARG A 393 -11.52 19.45 -30.66
C ARG A 393 -12.30 18.20 -31.05
N ALA A 394 -13.52 18.12 -30.56
CA ALA A 394 -14.54 17.22 -31.08
C ALA A 394 -14.58 17.37 -32.61
N HIS A 395 -14.22 16.30 -33.33
CA HIS A 395 -14.65 16.04 -34.69
C HIS A 395 -14.75 14.55 -34.92
#